data_AF-A0A0A0EY30-F1
#
_entry.id   AF-A0A0A0EY30-F1
#
_cell.length_a   1.000
_cell.length_b   1.000
_cell.length_c   1.000
_cell.angle_alpha   90.00
_cell.angle_beta   90.00
_cell.angle_gamma   90.00
#
_symmetry.space_group_name_H-M   'P 1'
#
loop_
_entity.id
_entity.type
_entity.pdbx_description
1 polymer ?
#
loop_
_entity_poly.entity_id
_entity_poly.type
_entity_poly.pdbx_seq_one_letter_code
_entity_poly.pdbx_strand_id
1 'polypeptide(L)'
;MILFLALCCLALAIAGATALAIFWPLTLVHVRDRHPELQRNLGELAFAKPASLWWLLRGGYRAANDRNLNGLATPARISLMCIIGGLVAGGLLWLLSMVVSA
;
A
#
# COMPACT_ATOMS: atom_id res chain seq x y z
N MET A 1 27.43 -5.24 5.39
CA MET A 1 26.17 -5.25 6.18
C MET A 1 25.09 -4.35 5.59
N ILE A 2 25.42 -3.17 5.05
CA ILE A 2 24.44 -2.24 4.46
C ILE A 2 23.61 -2.89 3.33
N LEU A 3 24.26 -3.62 2.42
CA LEU A 3 23.58 -4.36 1.34
C LEU A 3 22.58 -5.41 1.86
N PHE A 4 22.93 -6.12 2.94
CA PHE A 4 22.01 -7.10 3.55
C PHE A 4 20.76 -6.40 4.09
N LEU A 5 20.92 -5.29 4.81
CA LEU A 5 19.78 -4.50 5.29
C LEU A 5 18.93 -3.94 4.14
N ALA A 6 19.56 -3.50 3.05
CA ALA A 6 18.85 -3.05 1.85
C ALA A 6 18.01 -4.18 1.24
N LEU A 7 18.52 -5.40 1.19
CA LEU A 7 17.78 -6.58 0.74
C LEU A 7 16.64 -6.96 1.71
N CYS A 8 16.82 -6.81 3.03
CA CYS A 8 15.74 -6.98 3.99
C CYS A 8 14.61 -5.96 3.79
N CYS A 9 14.94 -4.69 3.50
CA CYS A 9 13.96 -3.67 3.17
C CYS A 9 13.22 -4.00 1.85
N LEU A 10 13.93 -4.54 0.86
CA LEU A 10 13.30 -5.04 -0.36
C LEU A 10 12.36 -6.21 -0.08
N ALA A 11 12.76 -7.17 0.75
CA ALA A 11 11.89 -8.28 1.16
C ALA A 11 10.62 -7.78 1.87
N LEU A 12 10.73 -6.75 2.72
CA LEU A 12 9.58 -6.09 3.34
C LEU A 12 8.66 -5.44 2.28
N ALA A 13 9.23 -4.80 1.26
CA ALA A 13 8.44 -4.22 0.18
C ALA A 13 7.70 -5.30 -0.62
N ILE A 14 8.35 -6.43 -0.91
CA ILE A 14 7.72 -7.58 -1.60
C ILE A 14 6.58 -8.16 -0.75
N ALA A 15 6.81 -8.35 0.55
CA ALA A 15 5.77 -8.82 1.48
C ALA A 15 4.58 -7.85 1.57
N GLY A 16 4.84 -6.54 1.52
CA GLY A 16 3.80 -5.53 1.39
C GLY A 16 3.05 -5.64 0.06
N ALA A 17 3.75 -5.83 -1.06
CA ALA A 17 3.15 -5.96 -2.38
C ALA A 17 2.22 -7.18 -2.49
N THR A 18 2.61 -8.32 -1.91
CA THR A 18 1.77 -9.52 -1.89
C THR A 18 0.54 -9.32 -1.00
N ALA A 19 0.68 -8.72 0.17
CA ALA A 19 -0.47 -8.39 1.03
C ALA A 19 -1.42 -7.38 0.36
N LEU A 20 -0.88 -6.35 -0.31
CA LEU A 20 -1.67 -5.38 -1.08
C LEU A 20 -2.45 -6.08 -2.20
N ALA A 21 -1.81 -7.00 -2.94
CA ALA A 21 -2.45 -7.74 -4.02
C ALA A 21 -3.66 -8.57 -3.57
N ILE A 22 -3.73 -8.95 -2.30
CA ILE A 22 -4.86 -9.69 -1.72
C ILE A 22 -5.93 -8.73 -1.16
N PHE A 23 -5.54 -7.83 -0.26
CA PHE A 23 -6.51 -7.01 0.48
C PHE A 23 -7.09 -5.86 -0.36
N TRP A 24 -6.34 -5.34 -1.33
CA TRP A 24 -6.79 -4.20 -2.13
C TRP A 24 -7.94 -4.55 -3.09
N PRO A 25 -7.88 -5.62 -3.90
CA PRO A 25 -9.04 -6.04 -4.71
C PRO A 25 -10.28 -6.34 -3.86
N LEU A 26 -10.11 -7.01 -2.72
CA LEU A 26 -11.22 -7.32 -1.80
C LEU A 26 -11.87 -6.03 -1.27
N THR A 27 -11.06 -5.03 -0.93
CA THR A 27 -11.55 -3.71 -0.52
C THR A 27 -12.33 -3.04 -1.65
N LEU A 28 -11.83 -3.07 -2.89
CA LEU A 28 -12.50 -2.45 -4.04
C LEU A 28 -13.82 -3.13 -4.41
N VAL A 29 -13.86 -4.47 -4.37
CA VAL A 29 -15.10 -5.23 -4.56
C VAL A 29 -16.10 -4.90 -3.46
N HIS A 30 -15.66 -4.83 -2.20
CA HIS A 30 -16.52 -4.45 -1.09
C HIS A 30 -17.09 -3.03 -1.25
N VAL A 31 -16.26 -2.06 -1.64
CA VAL A 31 -16.70 -0.68 -1.92
C VAL A 31 -17.69 -0.65 -3.07
N ARG A 32 -17.43 -1.39 -4.15
CA ARG A 32 -18.36 -1.48 -5.29
C ARG A 32 -19.73 -2.02 -4.87
N ASP A 33 -19.72 -3.09 -4.09
CA ASP A 33 -20.95 -3.82 -3.79
C ASP A 33 -21.78 -3.14 -2.67
N ARG A 34 -21.13 -2.44 -1.73
CA ARG A 34 -21.79 -1.86 -0.54
C ARG A 34 -21.84 -0.33 -0.52
N HIS A 35 -20.96 0.35 -1.25
CA HIS A 35 -20.76 1.81 -1.15
C HIS A 35 -20.69 2.46 -2.55
N PRO A 36 -21.80 2.50 -3.31
CA PRO A 36 -21.82 2.99 -4.69
C PRO A 36 -21.42 4.48 -4.82
N GLU A 37 -21.67 5.28 -3.77
CA GLU A 37 -21.23 6.69 -3.74
C GLU A 37 -19.71 6.82 -3.65
N LEU A 38 -19.04 5.99 -2.85
CA LEU A 38 -17.58 5.95 -2.77
C LEU A 38 -16.99 5.40 -4.07
N GLN A 39 -17.63 4.41 -4.68
CA GLN A 39 -17.18 3.88 -5.96
C GLN A 39 -17.23 4.93 -7.08
N ARG A 40 -18.25 5.80 -7.11
CA ARG A 40 -18.31 6.91 -8.07
C ARG A 40 -17.09 7.85 -7.97
N ASN A 41 -16.60 8.07 -6.75
CA ASN A 41 -15.41 8.89 -6.51
C ASN A 41 -14.09 8.19 -6.89
N LEU A 42 -14.02 6.85 -6.79
CA LEU A 42 -12.83 6.05 -7.12
C LEU A 42 -12.76 5.67 -8.62
N GLY A 43 -13.92 5.53 -9.26
CA GLY A 43 -14.10 5.12 -10.66
C GLY A 43 -13.92 3.62 -10.92
N GLU A 44 -14.30 3.16 -12.12
CA GLU A 44 -14.38 1.72 -12.48
C GLU A 44 -13.05 0.95 -12.43
N LEU A 45 -11.91 1.61 -12.69
CA LEU A 45 -10.57 1.00 -12.68
C LEU A 45 -9.71 1.51 -11.52
N ALA A 46 -10.23 1.48 -10.29
CA ALA A 46 -9.54 1.99 -9.11
C ALA A 46 -8.33 1.14 -8.65
N PHE A 47 -8.02 0.01 -9.28
CA PHE A 47 -6.92 -0.86 -8.82
C PHE A 47 -5.54 -0.21 -8.95
N ALA A 48 -5.23 0.39 -10.11
CA ALA A 48 -3.90 0.94 -10.43
C ALA A 48 -3.86 2.48 -10.46
N LYS A 49 -4.96 3.16 -10.09
CA LYS A 49 -5.01 4.62 -10.11
C LYS A 49 -4.18 5.20 -8.96
N PRO A 50 -3.26 6.16 -9.22
CA PRO A 50 -2.52 6.83 -8.15
C PRO A 50 -3.44 7.49 -7.12
N ALA A 51 -4.57 8.04 -7.59
CA ALA A 51 -5.57 8.68 -6.75
C ALA A 51 -6.25 7.72 -5.76
N SER A 52 -6.52 6.48 -6.14
CA SER A 52 -7.16 5.49 -5.25
C SER A 52 -6.18 4.92 -4.23
N LEU A 53 -4.91 4.71 -4.62
CA LEU A 53 -3.84 4.36 -3.69
C LEU A 53 -3.60 5.49 -2.68
N TRP A 54 -3.65 6.74 -3.14
CA TRP A 54 -3.56 7.91 -2.28
C TRP A 54 -4.75 8.04 -1.32
N TRP A 55 -5.96 7.75 -1.80
CA TRP A 55 -7.16 7.68 -0.97
C TRP A 55 -7.02 6.60 0.12
N LEU A 56 -6.47 5.43 -0.22
CA LEU A 56 -6.19 4.35 0.74
C LEU A 56 -5.16 4.78 1.78
N LEU A 57 -4.06 5.42 1.36
CA LEU A 57 -3.01 5.95 2.26
C LEU A 57 -3.54 6.99 3.23
N ARG A 58 -4.40 7.91 2.76
CA ARG A 58 -5.06 8.92 3.60
C ARG A 58 -6.13 8.33 4.51
N GLY A 59 -6.55 7.09 4.29
CA GLY A 59 -7.58 6.43 5.09
C GLY A 59 -9.00 6.89 4.76
N GLY A 60 -9.28 7.22 3.49
CA GLY A 60 -10.59 7.72 3.06
C GLY A 60 -11.75 6.75 3.30
N TYR A 61 -11.45 5.45 3.47
CA TYR A 61 -12.42 4.41 3.83
C TYR A 61 -13.07 4.63 5.20
N ARG A 62 -12.43 5.40 6.10
CA ARG A 62 -12.97 5.71 7.44
C ARG A 62 -14.25 6.56 7.38
N ALA A 63 -14.44 7.33 6.31
CA ALA A 63 -15.63 8.15 6.12
C ALA A 63 -16.91 7.30 5.89
N ALA A 64 -16.76 6.06 5.43
CA ALA A 64 -17.88 5.13 5.23
C ALA A 64 -18.47 4.58 6.54
N ASN A 65 -17.76 4.75 7.66
CA ASN A 65 -18.10 4.22 8.99
C ASN A 65 -18.47 2.72 9.02
N ASP A 66 -17.93 1.93 8.09
CA ASP A 66 -18.20 0.50 7.94
C ASP A 66 -17.05 -0.33 8.55
N ARG A 67 -17.35 -1.13 9.57
CA ARG A 67 -16.39 -2.00 10.26
C ARG A 67 -15.80 -3.07 9.35
N ASN A 68 -16.58 -3.64 8.43
CA ASN A 68 -16.09 -4.66 7.51
C ASN A 68 -15.13 -4.05 6.49
N LEU A 69 -15.46 -2.87 5.97
CA LEU A 69 -14.57 -2.12 5.09
C LEU A 69 -13.27 -1.75 5.81
N ASN A 70 -13.35 -1.26 7.06
CA ASN A 70 -12.16 -0.96 7.86
C ASN A 70 -11.26 -2.20 8.06
N GLY A 71 -11.85 -3.38 8.27
CA GLY A 71 -11.12 -4.64 8.44
C GLY A 71 -10.34 -5.08 7.20
N LEU A 72 -10.82 -4.73 5.99
CA LEU A 72 -10.14 -5.03 4.72
C LEU A 72 -9.18 -3.92 4.28
N ALA A 73 -9.60 -2.66 4.43
CA ALA A 73 -8.85 -1.51 3.93
C ALA A 73 -7.66 -1.14 4.82
N THR A 74 -7.72 -1.39 6.14
CA THR A 74 -6.60 -1.13 7.05
C THR A 74 -5.38 -2.00 6.76
N PRO A 75 -5.48 -3.34 6.59
CA PRO A 75 -4.32 -4.14 6.19
C PRO A 75 -3.81 -3.77 4.79
N ALA A 76 -4.69 -3.40 3.85
CA ALA A 76 -4.27 -2.88 2.55
C ALA A 76 -3.48 -1.56 2.66
N ARG A 77 -3.85 -0.69 3.61
CA ARG A 77 -3.13 0.55 3.88
C ARG A 77 -1.76 0.28 4.51
N ILE A 78 -1.69 -0.64 5.47
CA ILE A 78 -0.43 -1.03 6.13
C ILE A 78 0.51 -1.64 5.10
N SER A 79 0.01 -2.52 4.24
CA SER A 79 0.83 -3.15 3.21
C SER A 79 1.39 -2.13 2.22
N LEU A 80 0.60 -1.12 1.83
CA LEU A 80 1.07 0.00 1.01
C LEU A 80 2.15 0.83 1.72
N MET A 81 2.03 1.06 3.03
CA MET A 81 3.07 1.71 3.84
C MET A 81 4.35 0.86 3.91
N CYS A 82 4.24 -0.45 4.04
CA CYS A 82 5.39 -1.37 4.02
C CYS A 82 6.13 -1.34 2.68
N ILE A 83 5.40 -1.29 1.56
CA ILE A 83 5.99 -1.14 0.21
C ILE A 83 6.79 0.16 0.14
N ILE A 84 6.17 1.28 0.49
CA ILE A 84 6.81 2.60 0.41
C ILE A 84 8.01 2.66 1.36
N GLY A 85 7.84 2.23 2.61
CA GLY A 85 8.91 2.21 3.60
C GLY A 85 10.08 1.31 3.20
N GLY A 86 9.80 0.12 2.68
CA GLY A 86 10.82 -0.81 2.21
C GLY A 86 11.59 -0.28 0.99
N LEU A 87 10.90 0.31 0.01
CA LEU A 87 11.55 0.92 -1.16
C LEU A 87 12.39 2.15 -0.79
N VAL A 88 11.87 3.03 0.05
CA VAL A 88 12.59 4.24 0.50
C VAL A 88 13.80 3.86 1.33
N ALA A 89 13.63 3.00 2.34
CA ALA A 89 14.74 2.58 3.20
C ALA A 89 15.79 1.78 2.43
N GLY A 90 15.37 0.85 1.56
CA GLY A 90 16.28 0.07 0.72
C GLY A 90 17.06 0.96 -0.25
N GLY A 91 16.41 1.94 -0.88
CA GLY A 91 17.04 2.92 -1.76
C GLY A 91 18.04 3.82 -1.02
N LEU A 92 17.68 4.31 0.17
CA LEU A 92 18.58 5.12 1.01
C LEU A 92 19.80 4.32 1.47
N LEU A 93 19.62 3.06 1.89
CA LEU A 93 20.72 2.18 2.27
C LEU A 93 21.63 1.86 1.07
N TRP A 94 21.06 1.69 -0.12
CA TRP A 94 21.84 1.51 -1.33
C TRP A 94 22.67 2.76 -1.68
N LEU A 95 22.07 3.96 -1.64
CA LEU A 95 22.80 5.22 -1.84
C LEU A 95 23.92 5.39 -0.81
N LEU A 96 23.64 5.09 0.47
CA LEU A 96 24.65 5.10 1.54
C LEU A 96 25.79 4.12 1.22
N SER A 97 25.48 2.93 0.71
CA SER A 97 26.49 1.94 0.34
C SER A 97 27.41 2.44 -0.76
N MET A 98 26.91 3.23 -1.72
CA MET A 98 27.74 3.82 -2.77
C MET A 98 28.72 4.86 -2.23
N VAL A 99 28.30 5.68 -1.26
CA VAL A 99 29.15 6.71 -0.66
C VAL A 99 30.21 6.10 0.26
N VAL A 100 29.84 5.06 1.03
CA VAL A 100 30.76 4.42 2.00
C VAL A 100 31.72 3.43 1.33
N SER A 101 31.36 2.89 0.16
CA SER A 101 32.20 1.96 -0.60
C SER A 101 33.04 2.64 -1.69
N ALA A 102 32.95 3.98 -1.81
CA ALA A 102 33.78 4.82 -2.67
C ALA A 102 35.00 5.34 -1.88
#